data_AF-A0A6A3A0D1-F1
#
_entry.id   AF-A0A6A3A0D1-F1
#
_cell.length_a   1.000
_cell.length_b   1.000
_cell.length_c   1.000
_cell.angle_alpha   90.00
_cell.angle_beta   90.00
_cell.angle_gamma   90.00
#
_symmetry.space_group_name_H-M   'P 1'
#
loop_
_entity.id
_entity.type
_entity.pdbx_description
1 polymer ?
#
loop_
_entity_poly.entity_id
_entity_poly.type
_entity_poly.pdbx_seq_one_letter_code
_entity_poly.pdbx_strand_id
1 'polypeptide(L)'
;MVLGAPLTAVGIASTALGWAQIRALEAGTIISSLLKDSASAVHTYRYQLRLQKCWDLNMKAIVDLWSANDSFYSKNIKAMVKYLYGAARDTKRCQVLISGLDLTGLAAKNSDIIKLTEICIVSTKFF
;
A
#
# COMPACT_ATOMS: atom_id res chain seq x y z
N MET A 1 27.83 -24.37 -2.85
CA MET A 1 26.53 -23.68 -2.79
C MET A 1 26.11 -23.62 -1.33
N VAL A 2 26.06 -22.43 -0.72
CA VAL A 2 25.44 -22.28 0.60
C VAL A 2 23.94 -22.35 0.36
N LEU A 3 23.31 -23.46 0.76
CA LEU A 3 21.85 -23.54 0.83
C LEU A 3 21.42 -22.56 1.93
N GLY A 4 20.99 -21.37 1.53
CA GLY A 4 20.39 -20.40 2.44
C GLY A 4 19.24 -21.07 3.19
N ALA A 5 19.10 -20.77 4.48
CA ALA A 5 18.01 -21.31 5.29
C ALA A 5 16.65 -21.11 4.58
N PRO A 6 15.74 -22.10 4.62
CA PRO A 6 14.46 -21.98 3.94
C PRO A 6 13.70 -20.73 4.41
N LEU A 7 13.17 -19.96 3.46
CA LEU A 7 12.31 -18.82 3.73
C LEU A 7 11.07 -19.30 4.51
N THR A 8 10.96 -18.88 5.77
CA THR A 8 9.78 -19.19 6.59
C THR A 8 8.60 -18.34 6.14
N ALA A 9 7.37 -18.84 6.29
CA ALA A 9 6.16 -18.06 6.01
C ALA A 9 6.14 -16.74 6.81
N VAL A 10 6.64 -16.78 8.04
CA VAL A 10 6.83 -15.60 8.91
C VAL A 10 7.80 -14.59 8.28
N GLY A 11 8.94 -15.05 7.76
CA GLY A 11 9.93 -14.20 7.09
C GLY A 11 9.40 -13.59 5.79
N ILE A 12 8.63 -14.35 5.00
CA ILE A 12 7.95 -13.87 3.79
C ILE A 12 6.93 -12.80 4.16
N ALA A 13 6.07 -13.05 5.14
CA ALA A 13 5.05 -12.11 5.57
C ALA A 13 5.65 -10.79 6.08
N SER A 14 6.69 -10.87 6.91
CA SER A 14 7.41 -9.70 7.44
C SER A 14 8.05 -8.88 6.32
N THR A 15 8.72 -9.57 5.39
CA THR A 15 9.39 -8.92 4.25
C THR A 15 8.38 -8.27 3.31
N ALA A 16 7.30 -8.98 2.97
CA ALA A 16 6.23 -8.45 2.12
C ALA A 16 5.55 -7.24 2.77
N LEU A 17 5.32 -7.27 4.08
CA LEU A 17 4.79 -6.14 4.82
C LEU A 17 5.74 -4.94 4.74
N GLY A 18 7.03 -5.11 5.06
CA GLY A 18 8.02 -4.03 4.96
C GLY A 18 8.11 -3.42 3.55
N TRP A 19 8.00 -4.22 2.49
CA TRP A 19 7.92 -3.68 1.13
C TRP A 19 6.61 -2.94 0.86
N ALA A 20 5.46 -3.45 1.30
CA ALA A 20 4.18 -2.76 1.14
C ALA A 20 4.23 -1.38 1.82
N GLN A 21 4.86 -1.33 2.98
CA GLN A 21 5.09 -0.13 3.76
C GLN A 21 5.90 0.92 2.98
N ILE A 22 7.05 0.52 2.43
CA ILE A 22 7.89 1.40 1.58
C ILE A 22 7.11 1.89 0.36
N ARG A 23 6.38 1.00 -0.32
CA ARG A 23 5.61 1.36 -1.53
C ARG A 23 4.49 2.36 -1.23
N ALA A 24 3.84 2.26 -0.07
CA ALA A 24 2.81 3.21 0.36
C ALA A 24 3.37 4.61 0.64
N LEU A 25 4.59 4.70 1.19
CA LEU A 25 5.30 5.97 1.36
C LEU A 25 5.68 6.58 0.00
N GLU A 26 6.26 5.79 -0.90
CA GLU A 26 6.59 6.22 -2.27
C GLU A 26 5.35 6.72 -3.02
N ALA A 27 4.23 6.00 -2.94
CA ALA A 27 2.95 6.42 -3.51
C ALA A 27 2.49 7.76 -2.92
N GLY A 28 2.62 7.93 -1.60
CA GLY A 28 2.34 9.19 -0.92
C GLY A 28 3.15 10.35 -1.50
N THR A 29 4.48 10.19 -1.61
CA THR A 29 5.35 11.22 -2.20
C THR A 29 4.91 11.62 -3.60
N ILE A 30 4.55 10.64 -4.45
CA ILE A 30 4.05 10.90 -5.80
C ILE A 30 2.74 11.70 -5.76
N ILE A 31 1.75 11.27 -4.97
CA ILE A 31 0.45 11.97 -4.87
C ILE A 31 0.65 13.40 -4.36
N SER A 32 1.51 13.61 -3.37
CA SER A 32 1.82 14.92 -2.82
C SER A 32 2.41 15.86 -3.86
N SER A 33 3.36 15.37 -4.69
CA SER A 33 3.92 16.14 -5.80
C SER A 33 2.83 16.53 -6.80
N LEU A 34 2.00 15.55 -7.22
CA LEU A 34 0.92 15.79 -8.17
C LEU A 34 -0.12 16.79 -7.65
N LEU A 35 -0.41 16.77 -6.34
CA LEU A 35 -1.31 17.75 -5.71
C LEU A 35 -0.72 19.15 -5.76
N LYS A 36 0.58 19.30 -5.44
CA LYS A 36 1.28 20.58 -5.52
C LYS A 36 1.31 21.12 -6.95
N ASP A 37 1.60 20.28 -7.93
CA ASP A 37 1.64 20.65 -9.34
C ASP A 37 0.23 21.00 -9.88
N SER A 38 -0.80 20.28 -9.41
CA SER A 38 -2.19 20.58 -9.77
C SER A 38 -2.70 21.91 -9.23
N ALA A 39 -2.13 22.40 -8.11
CA ALA A 39 -2.48 23.69 -7.54
C ALA A 39 -1.84 24.87 -8.31
N SER A 40 -0.74 24.63 -9.02
CA SER A 40 -0.03 25.64 -9.83
C SER A 40 -0.42 25.61 -11.32
N ALA A 41 -1.02 24.53 -11.81
CA ALA A 41 -1.40 24.34 -13.20
C ALA A 41 -2.91 24.57 -13.46
N VAL A 42 -3.29 24.74 -14.74
CA VAL A 42 -4.70 24.75 -15.20
C VAL A 42 -5.23 23.30 -15.26
N HIS A 43 -5.15 22.58 -14.15
CA HIS A 43 -5.77 21.26 -14.03
C HIS A 43 -7.25 21.40 -13.68
N THR A 44 -8.08 20.52 -14.22
CA THR A 44 -9.51 20.57 -13.92
C THR A 44 -9.76 20.27 -12.44
N TYR A 45 -10.72 20.96 -11.82
CA TYR A 45 -11.15 20.70 -10.44
C TYR A 45 -11.39 19.20 -10.15
N ARG A 46 -11.90 18.46 -11.15
CA ARG A 46 -12.13 17.01 -11.04
C ARG A 46 -10.84 16.21 -10.88
N TYR A 47 -9.75 16.61 -11.54
CA TYR A 47 -8.44 15.97 -11.39
C TYR A 47 -7.91 16.14 -9.96
N GLN A 48 -7.92 17.37 -9.45
CA GLN A 48 -7.46 17.68 -8.10
C GLN A 48 -8.29 16.96 -7.03
N LEU A 49 -9.62 16.92 -7.18
CA LEU A 49 -10.50 16.20 -6.26
C LEU A 49 -10.21 14.69 -6.23
N ARG A 50 -9.94 14.08 -7.39
CA ARG A 50 -9.59 12.65 -7.48
C ARG A 50 -8.25 12.37 -6.79
N LEU A 51 -7.24 13.22 -7.00
CA LEU A 51 -5.95 13.10 -6.32
C LEU A 51 -6.07 13.28 -4.80
N GLN A 52 -6.83 14.26 -4.33
CA GLN A 52 -7.01 14.48 -2.89
C GLN A 52 -7.67 13.27 -2.22
N LYS A 53 -8.68 12.69 -2.85
CA LYS A 53 -9.30 11.45 -2.35
C LYS A 53 -8.31 10.27 -2.36
N CYS A 54 -7.45 10.19 -3.38
CA CYS A 54 -6.38 9.19 -3.42
C CYS A 54 -5.38 9.38 -2.27
N TRP A 55 -5.00 10.62 -1.98
CA TRP A 55 -4.13 10.97 -0.86
C TRP A 55 -4.71 10.49 0.47
N ASP A 56 -5.97 10.82 0.76
CA ASP A 56 -6.63 10.42 2.00
C ASP A 56 -6.69 8.89 2.15
N LEU A 57 -6.95 8.17 1.05
CA LEU A 57 -6.94 6.70 1.02
C LEU A 57 -5.53 6.13 1.20
N ASN A 58 -4.51 6.73 0.60
CA ASN A 58 -3.12 6.31 0.79
C ASN A 58 -2.68 6.48 2.24
N MET A 59 -3.05 7.59 2.89
CA MET A 59 -2.75 7.81 4.31
C MET A 59 -3.43 6.78 5.21
N LYS A 60 -4.69 6.40 4.92
CA LYS A 60 -5.37 5.31 5.63
C LYS A 60 -4.66 3.97 5.43
N ALA A 61 -4.24 3.67 4.20
CA ALA A 61 -3.50 2.45 3.90
C ALA A 61 -2.14 2.40 4.65
N ILE A 62 -1.42 3.52 4.76
CA ILE A 62 -0.18 3.61 5.55
C ILE A 62 -0.47 3.28 7.03
N VAL A 63 -1.50 3.90 7.63
CA VAL A 63 -1.88 3.63 9.02
C VAL A 63 -2.22 2.16 9.24
N ASP A 64 -3.01 1.56 8.34
CA ASP A 64 -3.35 0.15 8.39
C ASP A 64 -2.10 -0.74 8.26
N LEU A 65 -1.18 -0.44 7.34
CA LEU A 65 0.07 -1.20 7.18
C LEU A 65 0.96 -1.14 8.43
N TRP A 66 0.96 -0.02 9.17
CA TRP A 66 1.74 0.13 10.39
C TRP A 66 1.07 -0.64 11.53
N SER A 67 -0.26 -0.53 11.62
CA SER A 67 -1.06 -1.31 12.58
C SER A 67 -0.94 -2.83 12.35
N ALA A 68 -0.82 -3.25 11.10
CA ALA A 68 -0.55 -4.64 10.74
C ALA A 68 0.83 -5.10 11.24
N ASN A 69 1.83 -4.23 11.17
CA ASN A 69 3.18 -4.52 11.65
C ASN A 69 3.23 -4.65 13.18
N ASP A 70 2.54 -3.76 13.91
CA ASP A 70 2.42 -3.87 15.37
C ASP A 70 1.68 -5.16 15.77
N SER A 71 0.66 -5.54 14.99
CA SER A 71 -0.08 -6.79 15.16
C SER A 71 0.79 -8.02 14.87
N PHE A 72 1.70 -7.94 13.90
CA PHE A 72 2.66 -9.00 13.59
C PHE A 72 3.61 -9.25 14.77
N TYR A 73 4.22 -8.20 15.34
CA TYR A 73 5.14 -8.33 16.47
C TYR A 73 4.45 -8.77 17.77
N SER A 74 3.20 -8.36 17.98
CA SER A 74 2.38 -8.82 19.10
C SER A 74 1.74 -10.20 18.89
N LYS A 75 2.05 -10.89 17.77
CA LYS A 75 1.50 -12.20 17.38
C LYS A 75 -0.03 -12.23 17.25
N ASN A 76 -0.67 -11.08 17.05
CA ASN A 76 -2.11 -10.96 16.82
C ASN A 76 -2.44 -11.06 15.33
N ILE A 77 -2.38 -12.28 14.80
CA ILE A 77 -2.49 -12.55 13.36
C ILE A 77 -3.87 -12.15 12.80
N LYS A 78 -4.93 -12.32 13.59
CA LYS A 78 -6.29 -11.92 13.19
C LYS A 78 -6.40 -10.40 12.98
N ALA A 79 -5.81 -9.61 13.88
CA ALA A 79 -5.77 -8.15 13.72
C ALA A 79 -4.90 -7.75 12.53
N MET A 80 -3.72 -8.35 12.39
CA MET A 80 -2.82 -8.12 11.26
C MET A 80 -3.54 -8.32 9.91
N VAL A 81 -4.22 -9.45 9.72
CA VAL A 81 -4.96 -9.75 8.49
C VAL A 81 -6.08 -8.73 8.24
N LYS A 82 -6.80 -8.29 9.28
CA LYS A 82 -7.84 -7.26 9.15
C LYS A 82 -7.26 -5.94 8.62
N TYR A 83 -6.13 -5.51 9.16
CA TYR A 83 -5.46 -4.28 8.70
C TYR A 83 -4.92 -4.42 7.28
N LEU A 84 -4.34 -5.56 6.91
CA LEU A 84 -3.87 -5.81 5.54
C LEU A 84 -5.00 -5.73 4.51
N TYR A 85 -6.18 -6.27 4.82
CA TYR A 85 -7.37 -6.12 3.98
C TYR A 85 -7.84 -4.66 3.89
N GLY A 86 -7.74 -3.91 4.99
CA GLY A 86 -8.04 -2.47 5.02
C GLY A 86 -7.15 -1.69 4.05
N ALA A 87 -5.83 -1.86 4.18
CA ALA A 87 -4.83 -1.25 3.31
C ALA A 87 -5.08 -1.61 1.83
N ALA A 88 -5.21 -2.91 1.51
CA ALA A 88 -5.44 -3.36 0.14
C ALA A 88 -6.71 -2.74 -0.47
N ARG A 89 -7.79 -2.65 0.31
CA ARG A 89 -9.07 -2.06 -0.14
C ARG A 89 -8.92 -0.57 -0.42
N ASP A 90 -8.28 0.18 0.47
CA ASP A 90 -8.15 1.63 0.31
C ASP A 90 -7.19 1.97 -0.83
N THR A 91 -6.10 1.20 -1.01
CA THR A 91 -5.25 1.29 -2.20
C THR A 91 -6.00 0.95 -3.49
N LYS A 92 -6.84 -0.10 -3.52
CA LYS A 92 -7.70 -0.42 -4.69
C LYS A 92 -8.64 0.74 -5.03
N ARG A 93 -9.21 1.41 -4.02
CA ARG A 93 -10.05 2.60 -4.23
C ARG A 93 -9.26 3.78 -4.81
N CYS A 94 -8.04 4.02 -4.32
CA CYS A 94 -7.12 5.01 -4.89
C CYS A 94 -6.77 4.67 -6.35
N GLN A 95 -6.51 3.39 -6.66
CA GLN A 95 -6.27 2.92 -8.04
C GLN A 95 -7.42 3.26 -8.99
N VAL A 96 -8.67 3.02 -8.57
CA VAL A 96 -9.86 3.38 -9.36
C VAL A 96 -9.93 4.90 -9.57
N LEU A 97 -9.63 5.69 -8.54
CA LEU A 97 -9.62 7.14 -8.62
C LEU A 97 -8.58 7.69 -9.57
N ILE A 98 -7.48 7.00 -9.85
CA ILE A 98 -6.45 7.48 -10.80
C ILE A 98 -6.53 6.83 -12.18
N SER A 99 -7.48 5.91 -12.37
CA SER A 99 -7.69 5.25 -13.66
C SER A 99 -7.97 6.27 -14.77
N GLY A 100 -7.26 6.17 -15.88
CA GLY A 100 -7.37 7.08 -17.02
C GLY A 100 -6.64 8.43 -16.87
N LEU A 101 -5.84 8.63 -15.82
CA LEU A 101 -5.08 9.89 -15.59
C LEU A 101 -3.61 9.83 -16.07
N ASP A 102 -3.21 8.79 -16.80
CA ASP A 102 -1.81 8.52 -17.22
C ASP A 102 -0.76 8.57 -16.08
N LEU A 103 -1.19 8.25 -14.85
CA LEU A 103 -0.34 8.23 -13.66
C LEU A 103 0.32 6.86 -13.46
N THR A 104 1.04 6.38 -14.49
CA THR A 104 1.61 5.02 -14.54
C THR A 104 2.51 4.69 -13.34
N GLY A 105 3.35 5.65 -12.91
CA GLY A 105 4.20 5.50 -11.74
C GLY A 105 3.42 5.25 -10.45
N LEU A 106 2.36 6.02 -10.21
CA LEU A 106 1.49 5.83 -9.04
C LEU A 106 0.69 4.53 -9.13
N ALA A 107 0.18 4.20 -10.32
CA ALA A 107 -0.54 2.96 -10.57
C ALA A 107 0.31 1.72 -10.27
N ALA A 108 1.60 1.74 -10.64
CA ALA A 108 2.53 0.67 -10.33
C ALA A 108 2.71 0.51 -8.80
N LYS A 109 2.90 1.60 -8.06
CA LYS A 109 3.03 1.55 -6.59
C LYS A 109 1.78 1.01 -5.92
N ASN A 110 0.60 1.44 -6.34
CA ASN A 110 -0.67 0.91 -5.84
C ASN A 110 -0.80 -0.60 -6.12
N SER A 111 -0.42 -1.05 -7.32
CA SER A 111 -0.41 -2.48 -7.66
C SER A 111 0.52 -3.28 -6.77
N ASP A 112 1.72 -2.78 -6.50
CA ASP A 112 2.69 -3.43 -5.61
C ASP A 112 2.14 -3.56 -4.19
N ILE A 113 1.59 -2.49 -3.61
CA ILE A 113 1.00 -2.52 -2.26
C ILE A 113 -0.10 -3.59 -2.16
N ILE A 114 -0.98 -3.66 -3.16
CA ILE A 114 -2.06 -4.66 -3.23
C ILE A 114 -1.49 -6.08 -3.25
N LYS A 115 -0.51 -6.35 -4.12
CA LYS A 115 0.09 -7.68 -4.25
C LYS A 115 0.85 -8.08 -2.98
N LEU A 116 1.60 -7.16 -2.41
CA LEU A 116 2.41 -7.41 -1.21
C LEU A 116 1.53 -7.66 0.02
N THR A 117 0.43 -6.92 0.17
CA THR A 117 -0.57 -7.18 1.22
C THR A 117 -1.23 -8.54 1.04
N GLU A 118 -1.55 -8.94 -0.20
CA GLU A 118 -2.08 -10.27 -0.51
C GLU A 118 -1.09 -11.41 -0.20
N ILE A 119 0.20 -11.25 -0.57
CA ILE A 119 1.28 -12.19 -0.19
C ILE A 119 1.37 -12.32 1.33
N CYS A 120 1.32 -11.19 2.04
CA CYS A 120 1.38 -11.16 3.49
C CYS A 120 0.21 -11.94 4.11
N ILE A 121 -1.03 -11.69 3.65
CA ILE A 121 -2.24 -12.39 4.09
C ILE A 121 -2.13 -13.90 3.84
N VAL A 122 -1.73 -14.33 2.64
CA VAL A 122 -1.61 -15.76 2.30
C VAL A 122 -0.56 -16.44 3.18
N SER A 123 0.57 -15.76 3.43
CA SER A 123 1.65 -16.29 4.26
C SER A 123 1.19 -16.54 5.70
N THR A 124 0.28 -15.74 6.24
CA THR A 124 -0.26 -15.93 7.60
C THR A 124 -0.99 -17.26 7.82
N LYS A 125 -1.40 -17.95 6.74
CA LYS A 125 -2.06 -19.26 6.82
C LYS A 125 -1.11 -20.41 7.17
N PHE A 126 0.20 -20.15 7.16
CA PHE A 126 1.25 -21.13 7.41
C PHE A 126 2.08 -20.78 8.66
N PHE A 127 1.53 -19.92 9.52
CA PHE A 127 2.12 -19.58 10.82
C PHE A 127 1.86 -20.68 11.85
#